data_AF-A0AAP0M4Q6-F1
#
_entry.id   AF-A0AAP0M4Q6-F1
#
_cell.length_a   1.000
_cell.length_b   1.000
_cell.length_c   1.000
_cell.angle_alpha   90.00
_cell.angle_beta   90.00
_cell.angle_gamma   90.00
#
_symmetry.space_group_name_H-M   'P 1'
#
loop_
_entity.id
_entity.type
_entity.pdbx_description
1 polymer ?
#
loop_
_entity_poly.entity_id
_entity_poly.type
_entity_poly.pdbx_seq_one_letter_code
_entity_poly.pdbx_strand_id
1 'polypeptide(L)'
;MNNSITIVAIEERKELIIDVGENLEPRAKRCTYRVPTDLRQINEEAYPPRVISIGPLQHGKDELADKEKKKIRYKREYCKRITPEKWQQVIKFIEENEKKFRNSYEENSTLEKLEFITMILYDVVFIVELFLKKYRNESDFLLDRPGILANIWLDLILLEIRFHSSSWMDYTTSRSQT
;
A
#
# COMPACT_ATOMS: atom_id res chain seq x y z
N MET A 1 27.90 51.21 2.06
CA MET A 1 26.78 51.03 3.01
C MET A 1 26.39 49.57 2.96
N ASN A 2 26.59 48.84 4.07
CA ASN A 2 26.31 47.41 4.15
C ASN A 2 24.80 47.18 4.08
N ASN A 3 24.32 46.65 2.95
CA ASN A 3 22.99 46.06 2.88
C ASN A 3 23.05 44.69 3.55
N SER A 4 23.05 44.70 4.89
CA SER A 4 22.93 43.47 5.65
C SER A 4 21.50 42.93 5.48
N ILE A 5 21.38 41.78 4.83
CA ILE A 5 20.11 41.05 4.76
C ILE A 5 19.72 40.68 6.19
N THR A 6 18.54 41.13 6.63
CA THR A 6 18.03 40.85 7.97
C THR A 6 17.30 39.50 7.98
N ILE A 7 17.36 38.78 9.10
CA ILE A 7 16.66 37.50 9.30
C ILE A 7 15.16 37.66 9.01
N VAL A 8 14.57 38.77 9.46
CA VAL A 8 13.17 39.14 9.19
C VAL A 8 12.87 39.16 7.69
N ALA A 9 13.74 39.75 6.87
CA ALA A 9 13.54 39.79 5.41
C ALA A 9 13.69 38.41 4.74
N ILE A 10 14.40 37.47 5.35
CA ILE A 10 14.52 36.09 4.87
C ILE A 10 13.27 35.28 5.26
N GLU A 11 12.80 35.43 6.49
CA GLU A 11 11.61 34.75 7.01
C GLU A 11 10.36 35.20 6.24
N GLU A 12 10.13 36.51 6.09
CA GLU A 12 9.01 37.05 5.31
C GLU A 12 9.03 36.56 3.86
N ARG A 13 10.20 36.46 3.24
CA ARG A 13 10.33 35.99 1.86
C ARG A 13 10.09 34.49 1.73
N LYS A 14 10.43 33.70 2.74
CA LYS A 14 10.22 32.24 2.75
C LYS A 14 8.74 31.90 2.98
N GLU A 15 8.08 32.61 3.90
CA GLU A 15 6.65 32.48 4.21
C GLU A 15 5.74 33.04 3.09
N LEU A 16 6.22 34.00 2.28
CA LEU A 16 5.52 34.47 1.08
C LEU A 16 5.58 33.48 -0.11
N ILE A 17 6.55 32.57 -0.12
CA ILE A 17 6.75 31.61 -1.22
C ILE A 17 6.05 30.27 -0.93
N ILE A 18 5.84 29.93 0.33
CA ILE A 18 5.24 28.66 0.75
C ILE A 18 4.14 28.95 1.77
N ASP A 19 2.88 28.84 1.37
CA ASP A 19 1.75 28.81 2.28
C ASP A 19 1.73 27.46 3.01
N VAL A 20 2.31 27.42 4.21
CA VAL A 20 2.19 26.28 5.13
C VAL A 20 1.01 26.60 6.05
N GLY A 21 -0.20 26.32 5.60
CA GLY A 21 -1.42 26.55 6.40
C GLY A 21 -1.29 26.01 7.83
N GLU A 22 -1.80 26.76 8.80
CA GLU A 22 -1.61 26.56 10.26
C GLU A 22 -2.11 25.22 10.81
N ASN A 23 -2.74 24.39 9.99
CA ASN A 23 -3.30 23.11 10.40
C ASN A 23 -2.30 21.98 10.11
N LEU A 24 -1.19 21.96 10.85
CA LEU A 24 -0.34 20.77 10.98
C LEU A 24 -1.05 19.75 11.89
N GLU A 25 -2.22 19.26 11.45
CA GLU A 25 -2.78 18.01 11.93
C GLU A 25 -1.65 16.97 11.95
N PRO A 26 -1.44 16.21 13.04
CA PRO A 26 -0.41 15.19 13.09
C PRO A 26 -0.60 14.30 11.87
N ARG A 27 0.37 14.35 10.93
CA ARG A 27 0.29 13.64 9.66
C ARG A 27 -0.14 12.22 9.97
N ALA A 28 -1.37 11.85 9.55
CA ALA A 28 -1.88 10.50 9.77
C ALA A 28 -0.77 9.53 9.37
N LYS A 29 -0.36 8.64 10.28
CA LYS A 29 0.79 7.76 10.07
C LYS A 29 0.53 6.92 8.83
N ARG A 30 1.03 7.40 7.69
CA ARG A 30 1.02 6.65 6.44
C ARG A 30 1.99 5.51 6.67
N CYS A 31 1.59 4.31 6.27
CA CYS A 31 2.44 3.15 6.40
C CYS A 31 2.66 2.46 5.07
N THR A 32 2.07 2.89 3.96
CA THR A 32 2.35 2.34 2.63
C THR A 32 2.81 3.45 1.69
N TYR A 33 4.05 3.37 1.23
CA TYR A 33 4.73 4.38 0.42
C TYR A 33 5.05 3.86 -0.97
N ARG A 34 5.22 4.76 -1.94
CA ARG A 34 5.76 4.38 -3.23
C ARG A 34 7.24 4.04 -3.10
N VAL A 35 7.71 3.15 -3.97
CA VAL A 35 9.14 2.93 -4.14
C VAL A 35 9.75 4.26 -4.61
N PRO A 36 10.78 4.80 -3.94
CA PRO A 36 11.47 6.01 -4.34
C PRO A 36 11.88 5.96 -5.82
N THR A 37 11.74 7.09 -6.52
CA THR A 37 12.02 7.20 -7.96
C THR A 37 13.44 6.73 -8.30
N ASP A 38 14.42 7.10 -7.49
CA ASP A 38 15.83 6.73 -7.70
C ASP A 38 16.03 5.21 -7.65
N LEU A 39 15.38 4.52 -6.71
CA LEU A 39 15.41 3.06 -6.64
C LEU A 39 14.69 2.43 -7.83
N ARG A 40 13.56 3.00 -8.23
CA ARG A 40 12.81 2.54 -9.39
C ARG A 40 13.63 2.66 -10.68
N GLN A 41 14.37 3.75 -10.87
CA GLN A 41 15.23 3.97 -12.04
C GLN A 41 16.39 2.97 -12.13
N ILE A 42 16.88 2.43 -11.00
CA ILE A 42 17.93 1.39 -11.01
C ILE A 42 17.40 0.11 -11.67
N ASN A 43 16.15 -0.28 -11.39
CA ASN A 43 15.53 -1.44 -12.01
C ASN A 43 14.00 -1.33 -12.02
N GLU A 44 13.44 -0.75 -13.07
CA GLU A 44 11.99 -0.53 -13.16
C GLU A 44 11.20 -1.84 -13.19
N GLU A 45 11.79 -2.92 -13.69
CA GLU A 45 11.15 -4.23 -13.85
C GLU A 45 11.07 -5.03 -12.53
N ALA A 46 11.78 -4.61 -11.48
CA ALA A 46 11.81 -5.31 -10.20
C ALA A 46 10.58 -5.04 -9.31
N TYR A 47 9.90 -3.92 -9.52
CA TYR A 47 8.89 -3.39 -8.60
C TYR A 47 7.41 -3.63 -8.98
N PRO A 48 7.06 -3.92 -10.25
CA PRO A 48 5.72 -4.38 -10.61
C PRO A 48 5.43 -5.75 -9.99
N PRO A 49 4.20 -5.97 -9.47
CA PRO A 49 3.81 -7.28 -8.97
C PRO A 49 3.78 -8.31 -10.11
N ARG A 50 4.22 -9.53 -9.83
CA ARG A 50 4.40 -10.61 -10.80
C ARG A 50 3.17 -11.52 -10.91
N VAL A 51 2.59 -11.93 -9.78
CA VAL A 51 1.53 -12.96 -9.73
C VAL A 51 0.22 -12.40 -9.20
N ILE A 52 0.29 -11.53 -8.19
CA ILE A 52 -0.85 -10.90 -7.53
C ILE A 52 -0.55 -9.42 -7.27
N SER A 53 -1.57 -8.57 -7.34
CA SER A 53 -1.46 -7.17 -6.95
C SER A 53 -2.19 -6.97 -5.64
N ILE A 54 -1.66 -6.20 -4.70
CA ILE A 54 -2.36 -5.84 -3.46
C ILE A 54 -2.32 -4.32 -3.31
N GLY A 55 -3.46 -3.75 -2.94
CA GLY A 55 -3.65 -2.32 -2.76
C GLY A 55 -3.99 -1.55 -4.05
N PRO A 56 -4.27 -0.24 -3.90
CA PRO A 56 -4.84 0.62 -4.95
C PRO A 56 -3.81 1.06 -5.99
N LEU A 57 -2.52 1.00 -5.66
CA LEU A 57 -1.41 1.54 -6.46
C LEU A 57 -1.20 0.84 -7.81
N GLN A 58 -1.99 -0.18 -8.11
CA GLN A 58 -1.91 -0.91 -9.36
C GLN A 58 -3.26 -1.03 -10.09
N HIS A 59 -4.39 -0.52 -9.57
CA HIS A 59 -5.72 -0.78 -10.16
C HIS A 59 -5.88 -0.14 -11.57
N GLY A 60 -6.45 -0.87 -12.54
CA GLY A 60 -6.86 -0.33 -13.85
C GLY A 60 -6.02 -0.65 -15.10
N LYS A 61 -5.03 -1.55 -15.05
CA LYS A 61 -4.30 -2.06 -16.23
C LYS A 61 -4.82 -3.43 -16.67
N ASP A 62 -4.91 -3.69 -17.97
CA ASP A 62 -5.42 -4.97 -18.53
C ASP A 62 -4.65 -6.20 -18.02
N GLU A 63 -3.37 -6.04 -17.71
CA GLU A 63 -2.49 -7.07 -17.10
C GLU A 63 -2.92 -7.51 -15.69
N LEU A 64 -3.89 -6.83 -15.07
CA LEU A 64 -4.41 -7.16 -13.74
C LEU A 64 -5.55 -8.16 -13.77
N ALA A 65 -6.22 -8.36 -14.92
CA ALA A 65 -7.39 -9.22 -14.99
C ALA A 65 -7.05 -10.64 -14.50
N ASP A 66 -5.89 -11.17 -14.86
CA ASP A 66 -5.43 -12.49 -14.42
C ASP A 66 -5.01 -12.53 -12.94
N LYS A 67 -4.63 -11.40 -12.35
CA LYS A 67 -4.32 -11.27 -10.92
C LYS A 67 -5.62 -11.24 -10.11
N GLU A 68 -6.61 -10.48 -10.57
CA GLU A 68 -7.93 -10.40 -9.95
C GLU A 68 -8.70 -11.73 -10.04
N LYS A 69 -8.58 -12.47 -11.15
CA LYS A 69 -9.13 -13.84 -11.27
C LYS A 69 -8.63 -14.77 -10.16
N LYS A 70 -7.35 -14.68 -9.77
CA LYS A 70 -6.78 -15.49 -8.68
C LYS A 70 -7.42 -15.12 -7.34
N LYS A 71 -7.59 -13.82 -7.04
CA LYS A 71 -8.28 -13.36 -5.83
C LYS A 71 -9.73 -13.82 -5.79
N ILE A 72 -10.46 -13.73 -6.91
CA ILE A 72 -11.85 -14.23 -7.01
C ILE A 72 -11.92 -15.73 -6.69
N ARG A 73 -10.97 -16.53 -7.20
CA ARG A 73 -10.90 -17.96 -6.90
C ARG A 73 -10.70 -18.19 -5.40
N TYR A 74 -9.76 -17.50 -4.78
CA TYR A 74 -9.50 -17.61 -3.33
C TYR A 74 -10.70 -17.16 -2.49
N LYS A 75 -11.37 -16.09 -2.89
CA LYS A 75 -12.62 -15.64 -2.26
C LYS A 75 -13.69 -16.72 -2.31
N ARG A 76 -13.87 -17.39 -3.46
CA ARG A 76 -14.85 -18.48 -3.58
C ARG A 76 -14.53 -19.64 -2.62
N GLU A 77 -13.26 -20.03 -2.52
CA GLU A 77 -12.83 -21.08 -1.57
C GLU A 77 -13.04 -20.65 -0.12
N TYR A 78 -12.68 -19.41 0.24
CA TYR A 78 -12.92 -18.85 1.57
C TYR A 78 -14.41 -18.86 1.93
N CYS A 79 -15.28 -18.43 1.00
CA CYS A 79 -16.74 -18.40 1.18
C CYS A 79 -17.37 -19.78 1.41
N LYS A 80 -16.74 -20.88 0.97
CA LYS A 80 -17.26 -22.23 1.27
C LYS A 80 -17.16 -22.58 2.76
N ARG A 81 -16.34 -21.86 3.53
CA ARG A 81 -16.00 -22.21 4.93
C ARG A 81 -16.52 -21.20 5.95
N ILE A 82 -17.01 -20.05 5.50
CA ILE A 82 -17.50 -19.00 6.38
C ILE A 82 -19.01 -18.87 6.26
N THR A 83 -19.65 -18.42 7.34
CA THR A 83 -21.08 -18.13 7.33
C THR A 83 -21.34 -16.75 6.73
N PRO A 84 -22.55 -16.48 6.19
CA PRO A 84 -22.93 -15.16 5.69
C PRO A 84 -22.74 -14.05 6.74
N GLU A 85 -22.98 -14.33 8.01
CA GLU A 85 -22.86 -13.37 9.11
C GLU A 85 -21.39 -12.97 9.32
N LYS A 86 -20.47 -13.94 9.28
CA LYS A 86 -19.02 -13.66 9.34
C LYS A 86 -18.57 -12.85 8.13
N TRP A 87 -19.09 -13.15 6.94
CA TRP A 87 -18.78 -12.37 5.74
C TRP A 87 -19.22 -10.91 5.89
N GLN A 88 -20.43 -10.68 6.39
CA GLN A 88 -20.96 -9.34 6.66
C GLN A 88 -20.13 -8.60 7.71
N GLN A 89 -19.66 -9.28 8.75
CA GLN A 89 -18.76 -8.68 9.75
C GLN A 89 -17.44 -8.19 9.14
N VAL A 90 -16.84 -8.97 8.22
CA VAL A 90 -15.62 -8.56 7.51
C VAL A 90 -15.88 -7.33 6.65
N ILE A 91 -16.97 -7.32 5.88
CA ILE A 91 -17.34 -6.16 5.05
C ILE A 91 -17.55 -4.92 5.90
N LYS A 92 -18.33 -5.05 6.98
CA LYS A 92 -18.62 -3.94 7.90
C LYS A 92 -17.36 -3.40 8.56
N PHE A 93 -16.46 -4.27 9.01
CA PHE A 93 -15.17 -3.86 9.57
C PHE A 93 -14.35 -3.04 8.56
N ILE A 94 -14.31 -3.47 7.29
CA ILE A 94 -13.58 -2.75 6.25
C ILE A 94 -14.22 -1.41 5.96
N GLU A 95 -15.55 -1.36 5.87
CA GLU A 95 -16.29 -0.14 5.63
C GLU A 95 -16.11 0.89 6.75
N GLU A 96 -16.19 0.47 8.02
CA GLU A 96 -15.99 1.33 9.19
C GLU A 96 -14.57 1.89 9.28
N ASN A 97 -13.58 1.15 8.78
CA ASN A 97 -12.17 1.54 8.78
C ASN A 97 -11.68 2.09 7.43
N GLU A 98 -12.57 2.34 6.48
CA GLU A 98 -12.21 2.69 5.10
C GLU A 98 -11.31 3.92 5.03
N LYS A 99 -11.66 4.99 5.75
CA LYS A 99 -10.85 6.22 5.81
C LYS A 99 -9.47 5.96 6.40
N LYS A 100 -9.38 5.11 7.43
CA LYS A 100 -8.09 4.73 8.04
C LYS A 100 -7.22 3.96 7.05
N PHE A 101 -7.81 3.06 6.26
CA PHE A 101 -7.10 2.36 5.19
C PHE A 101 -6.70 3.28 4.04
N ARG A 102 -7.49 4.28 3.66
CA ARG A 102 -7.04 5.27 2.67
C ARG A 102 -5.86 6.08 3.18
N ASN A 103 -5.95 6.54 4.43
CA ASN A 103 -4.92 7.35 5.07
C ASN A 103 -3.63 6.57 5.35
N SER A 104 -3.66 5.23 5.29
CA SER A 104 -2.45 4.42 5.41
C SER A 104 -1.59 4.46 4.15
N TYR A 105 -2.15 4.80 2.98
CA TYR A 105 -1.38 4.98 1.75
C TYR A 105 -0.81 6.40 1.64
N GLU A 106 0.39 6.51 1.08
CA GLU A 106 1.07 7.76 0.80
C GLU A 106 0.23 8.70 -0.07
N GLU A 107 -0.43 8.11 -1.06
CA GLU A 107 -1.32 8.78 -1.99
C GLU A 107 -2.76 8.44 -1.68
N ASN A 108 -3.61 9.46 -1.76
CA ASN A 108 -5.04 9.26 -1.69
C ASN A 108 -5.49 8.48 -2.93
N SER A 109 -6.01 7.27 -2.70
CA SER A 109 -6.63 6.50 -3.78
C SER A 109 -7.79 7.27 -4.37
N THR A 110 -7.81 7.39 -5.71
CA THR A 110 -8.90 8.00 -6.48
C THR A 110 -10.10 7.06 -6.69
N LEU A 111 -9.99 5.80 -6.24
CA LEU A 111 -11.06 4.82 -6.36
C LEU A 111 -12.28 5.25 -5.57
N GLU A 112 -13.47 4.98 -6.12
CA GLU A 112 -14.71 5.20 -5.40
C GLU A 112 -14.76 4.33 -4.13
N LYS A 113 -15.58 4.72 -3.14
CA LYS A 113 -15.67 4.00 -1.86
C LYS A 113 -15.94 2.50 -2.06
N LEU A 114 -16.87 2.16 -2.94
CA LEU A 114 -17.24 0.76 -3.20
C LEU A 114 -16.09 -0.03 -3.82
N GLU A 115 -15.40 0.55 -4.80
CA GLU A 115 -14.27 -0.09 -5.49
C GLU A 115 -13.10 -0.32 -4.52
N PHE A 116 -12.79 0.68 -3.70
CA PHE A 116 -11.72 0.59 -2.70
C PHE A 116 -12.02 -0.47 -1.64
N ILE A 117 -13.23 -0.48 -1.08
CA ILE A 117 -13.64 -1.51 -0.10
C ILE A 117 -13.58 -2.90 -0.74
N THR A 118 -14.05 -3.03 -1.98
CA THR A 118 -14.01 -4.30 -2.72
C THR A 118 -12.58 -4.77 -2.91
N MET A 119 -11.67 -3.88 -3.33
CA MET A 119 -10.26 -4.20 -3.48
C MET A 119 -9.64 -4.67 -2.15
N ILE A 120 -9.80 -3.92 -1.06
CA ILE A 120 -9.27 -4.30 0.27
C ILE A 120 -9.83 -5.66 0.71
N LEU A 121 -11.13 -5.88 0.52
CA LEU A 121 -11.78 -7.15 0.88
C LEU A 121 -11.15 -8.33 0.14
N TYR A 122 -10.97 -8.22 -1.18
CA TYR A 122 -10.40 -9.31 -1.98
C TYR A 122 -8.92 -9.52 -1.68
N ASP A 123 -8.16 -8.46 -1.38
CA ASP A 123 -6.76 -8.54 -0.96
C ASP A 123 -6.61 -9.28 0.37
N VAL A 124 -7.36 -8.85 1.39
CA VAL A 124 -7.33 -9.46 2.73
C VAL A 124 -7.73 -10.93 2.66
N VAL A 125 -8.80 -11.25 1.92
CA VAL A 125 -9.28 -12.62 1.77
C VAL A 125 -8.27 -13.48 1.03
N PHE A 126 -7.65 -12.98 -0.04
CA PHE A 126 -6.59 -13.69 -0.73
C PHE A 126 -5.43 -14.04 0.21
N ILE A 127 -4.93 -13.05 0.95
CA ILE A 127 -3.80 -13.22 1.88
C ILE A 127 -4.14 -14.26 2.96
N VAL A 128 -5.28 -14.09 3.64
CA VAL A 128 -5.72 -15.00 4.71
C VAL A 128 -5.90 -16.42 4.19
N GLU A 129 -6.58 -16.59 3.06
CA GLU A 129 -6.82 -17.90 2.46
C GLU A 129 -5.51 -18.57 2.00
N LEU A 130 -4.56 -17.81 1.45
CA LEU A 130 -3.23 -18.29 1.07
C LEU A 130 -2.47 -18.85 2.26
N PHE A 131 -2.44 -18.12 3.38
CA PHE A 131 -1.78 -18.58 4.60
C PHE A 131 -2.50 -19.79 5.22
N LEU A 132 -3.83 -19.82 5.22
CA LEU A 132 -4.61 -20.96 5.71
C LEU A 132 -4.33 -22.24 4.90
N LYS A 133 -4.30 -22.13 3.57
CA LYS A 133 -3.97 -23.26 2.68
C LYS A 133 -2.56 -23.78 2.91
N LYS A 134 -1.58 -22.87 3.03
CA LYS A 134 -0.19 -23.23 3.35
C LYS A 134 -0.08 -23.92 4.71
N TYR A 135 -0.75 -23.41 5.73
CA TYR A 135 -0.75 -24.00 7.08
C TYR A 135 -1.36 -25.40 7.11
N ARG A 136 -2.45 -25.61 6.36
CA ARG A 136 -3.15 -26.90 6.28
C ARG A 136 -2.51 -27.90 5.31
N ASN A 137 -1.47 -27.49 4.60
CA ASN A 137 -0.84 -28.26 3.55
C ASN A 137 -1.84 -28.74 2.47
N GLU A 138 -2.82 -27.89 2.15
CA GLU A 138 -3.80 -28.14 1.09
C GLU A 138 -3.11 -27.97 -0.29
N SER A 139 -3.37 -28.89 -1.23
CA SER A 139 -2.93 -28.72 -2.62
C SER A 139 -3.55 -27.46 -3.22
N ASP A 140 -2.70 -26.62 -3.79
CA ASP A 140 -3.11 -25.40 -4.45
C ASP A 140 -2.16 -25.04 -5.59
N PHE A 141 -2.71 -24.68 -6.76
CA PHE A 141 -1.94 -24.37 -7.96
C PHE A 141 -0.91 -23.23 -7.84
N LEU A 142 -1.07 -22.33 -6.85
CA LEU A 142 -0.12 -21.27 -6.53
C LEU A 142 0.93 -21.70 -5.50
N LEU A 143 0.58 -22.63 -4.59
CA LEU A 143 1.49 -23.13 -3.55
C LEU A 143 2.34 -24.31 -4.05
N ASP A 144 1.77 -25.17 -4.89
CA ASP A 144 2.37 -26.43 -5.37
C ASP A 144 3.47 -26.18 -6.41
N ARG A 145 3.63 -24.95 -6.89
CA ARG A 145 4.68 -24.56 -7.86
C ARG A 145 5.70 -23.63 -7.21
N PRO A 146 6.92 -24.12 -6.88
CA PRO A 146 7.93 -23.33 -6.17
C PRO A 146 8.25 -21.98 -6.80
N GLY A 147 8.32 -21.90 -8.14
CA GLY A 147 8.57 -20.64 -8.85
C GLY A 147 7.43 -19.63 -8.74
N ILE A 148 6.17 -20.09 -8.75
CA ILE A 148 5.01 -19.21 -8.56
C ILE A 148 4.96 -18.74 -7.10
N LEU A 149 5.17 -19.65 -6.16
CA LEU A 149 5.22 -19.36 -4.74
C LEU A 149 6.30 -18.32 -4.41
N ALA A 150 7.50 -18.47 -4.96
CA ALA A 150 8.59 -17.49 -4.80
C ALA A 150 8.18 -16.10 -5.30
N ASN A 151 7.51 -16.01 -6.46
CA ASN A 151 7.02 -14.74 -6.98
C ASN A 151 5.89 -14.15 -6.12
N ILE A 152 5.03 -14.97 -5.50
CA ILE A 152 4.03 -14.48 -4.54
C ILE A 152 4.72 -13.93 -3.29
N TRP A 153 5.77 -14.60 -2.78
CA TRP A 153 6.55 -14.04 -1.67
C TRP A 153 7.21 -12.72 -2.05
N LEU A 154 7.74 -12.59 -3.27
CA LEU A 154 8.25 -11.32 -3.76
C LEU A 154 7.16 -10.24 -3.81
N ASP A 155 5.97 -10.57 -4.32
CA ASP A 155 4.84 -9.63 -4.34
C ASP A 155 4.45 -9.17 -2.92
N LEU A 156 4.46 -10.08 -1.95
CA LEU A 156 4.18 -9.77 -0.53
C LEU A 156 5.32 -8.98 0.12
N ILE A 157 6.58 -9.30 -0.14
CA ILE A 157 7.75 -8.56 0.37
C ILE A 157 7.80 -7.16 -0.24
N LEU A 158 7.45 -7.00 -1.51
CA LEU A 158 7.37 -5.69 -2.14
C LEU A 158 6.29 -4.80 -1.49
N LEU A 159 5.24 -5.39 -0.92
CA LEU A 159 4.33 -4.64 -0.04
C LEU A 159 5.07 -4.20 1.21
N GLU A 160 5.77 -5.10 1.91
CA GLU A 160 6.54 -4.77 3.12
C GLU A 160 7.64 -3.71 2.88
N ILE A 161 8.30 -3.71 1.72
CA ILE A 161 9.28 -2.68 1.36
C ILE A 161 8.59 -1.32 1.17
N ARG A 162 7.39 -1.31 0.56
CA ARG A 162 6.51 -0.12 0.55
C ARG A 162 6.09 0.27 1.97
N PHE A 163 6.09 -0.65 2.95
CA PHE A 163 5.87 -0.32 4.36
C PHE A 163 7.10 0.24 5.10
N HIS A 164 8.31 -0.19 4.73
CA HIS A 164 9.55 0.07 5.49
C HIS A 164 10.32 1.35 5.09
N SER A 165 10.00 2.00 3.97
CA SER A 165 10.67 3.26 3.57
C SER A 165 10.38 4.45 4.51
N SER A 166 9.44 4.28 5.45
CA SER A 166 9.19 5.23 6.55
C SER A 166 10.43 5.45 7.43
N SER A 167 11.20 4.40 7.72
CA SER A 167 12.37 4.49 8.60
C SER A 167 13.55 5.22 7.94
N TRP A 168 13.75 5.03 6.63
CA TRP A 168 14.91 5.60 5.93
C TRP A 168 14.78 7.11 5.67
N MET A 169 13.58 7.64 5.43
CA MET A 169 13.38 9.08 5.23
C MET A 169 13.51 9.88 6.53
N ASP A 170 13.16 9.29 7.67
CA ASP A 170 13.37 9.90 9.00
C ASP A 170 14.87 9.94 9.35
N TYR A 171 15.65 8.93 8.94
CA TYR A 171 17.09 8.86 9.15
C TYR A 171 17.91 9.84 8.29
N THR A 172 17.46 10.19 7.08
CA THR A 172 18.17 11.16 6.23
C THR A 172 17.89 12.61 6.63
N THR A 173 16.71 12.89 7.17
CA THR A 173 16.32 14.24 7.59
C THR A 173 17.07 14.70 8.85
N SER A 174 17.44 13.77 9.74
CA SER A 174 18.23 14.06 10.94
C SER A 174 19.72 14.32 10.65
N ARG A 175 20.23 13.86 9.50
CA ARG A 175 21.65 14.00 9.13
C ARG A 175 21.98 15.26 8.33
N SER A 176 20.97 16.00 7.89
CA SER A 176 21.10 17.32 7.25
C SER A 176 21.06 18.50 8.25
N GLN A 177 21.03 18.23 9.55
CA GLN A 177 21.08 19.25 10.62
C GLN A 177 22.29 19.10 11.58
N THR A 178 23.32 18.35 11.19
CA THR A 178 24.62 18.30 11.89
C THR A 178 25.74 18.56 10.90
#